data_AF-A0A3D0RFM8-F1
#
_entry.id   AF-A0A3D0RFM8-F1
#
_cell.length_a   1.000
_cell.length_b   1.000
_cell.length_c   1.000
_cell.angle_alpha   90.00
_cell.angle_beta   90.00
_cell.angle_gamma   90.00
#
_symmetry.space_group_name_H-M   'P 1'
#
loop_
_entity.id
_entity.type
_entity.pdbx_description
1 polymer ?
#
loop_
_entity_poly.entity_id
_entity_poly.type
_entity_poly.pdbx_seq_one_letter_code
_entity_poly.pdbx_strand_id
1 'polypeptide(L)'
;MKNCDLSTIITALGGRQALQDLLGVGPSAVSNYLARGTLPQRALGPVCEAVRARGYHIDPASLEIIGHQDAGAGAGRGMRGGM
;
A
#
# COMPACT_ATOMS: atom_id res chain seq x y z
N MET A 1 -21.34 -7.15 -0.45
CA MET A 1 -20.85 -5.79 -0.74
C MET A 1 -19.34 -5.85 -0.64
N LYS A 2 -18.61 -5.58 -1.73
CA LYS A 2 -17.14 -5.58 -1.71
C LYS A 2 -16.70 -4.29 -1.04
N ASN A 3 -16.59 -4.35 0.29
CA ASN A 3 -15.96 -3.29 1.06
C ASN A 3 -14.49 -3.31 0.68
N CYS A 4 -14.06 -2.38 -0.17
CA CYS A 4 -12.65 -2.18 -0.47
C CYS A 4 -11.87 -2.19 0.85
N ASP A 5 -10.80 -2.96 0.91
CA ASP A 5 -9.96 -3.18 2.09
C ASP A 5 -9.10 -1.94 2.45
N LEU A 6 -9.65 -0.74 2.22
CA LEU A 6 -9.03 0.54 2.52
C LEU A 6 -8.56 0.61 3.97
N SER A 7 -9.35 0.13 4.93
CA SER A 7 -8.92 0.05 6.33
C SER A 7 -7.70 -0.86 6.52
N THR A 8 -7.67 -2.00 5.83
CA THR A 8 -6.56 -2.95 5.87
C THR A 8 -5.31 -2.34 5.24
N ILE A 9 -5.45 -1.65 4.10
CA ILE A 9 -4.35 -0.93 3.43
C ILE A 9 -3.81 0.19 4.31
N ILE A 10 -4.71 1.00 4.89
CA ILE A 10 -4.36 2.07 5.81
C ILE A 10 -3.59 1.49 7.00
N THR A 11 -4.04 0.37 7.55
CA THR A 11 -3.34 -0.30 8.67
C THR A 11 -1.97 -0.81 8.23
N ALA A 12 -1.87 -1.46 7.06
CA ALA A 12 -0.62 -1.96 6.51
C ALA A 12 0.39 -0.83 6.21
N LEU A 13 -0.08 0.35 5.81
CA LEU A 13 0.76 1.53 5.59
C LEU A 13 1.35 2.10 6.89
N GLY A 14 0.71 1.87 8.03
CA GLY A 14 1.04 2.47 9.33
C GLY A 14 0.01 3.48 9.83
N GLY A 15 -1.19 3.48 9.25
CA GLY A 15 -2.34 4.25 9.70
C GLY A 15 -2.76 5.37 8.75
N ARG A 16 -3.84 6.07 9.13
CA ARG A 16 -4.41 7.17 8.34
C ARG A 16 -3.43 8.32 8.19
N GLN A 17 -2.55 8.55 9.17
CA GLN A 17 -1.55 9.61 9.12
C GLN A 17 -0.49 9.34 8.04
N ALA A 18 -0.02 8.09 7.93
CA ALA A 18 0.92 7.70 6.89
C ALA A 18 0.34 7.87 5.50
N LEU A 19 -0.94 7.52 5.31
CA LEU A 19 -1.63 7.74 4.03
C LEU A 19 -1.79 9.23 3.70
N GLN A 20 -2.09 10.07 4.70
CA GLN A 20 -2.21 11.53 4.53
C GLN A 20 -0.88 12.15 4.10
N ASP A 21 0.20 11.77 4.78
CA ASP A 21 1.56 12.25 4.52
C ASP A 21 2.04 11.81 3.13
N LEU A 22 1.86 10.54 2.81
CA LEU A 22 2.19 9.94 1.51
C LEU A 22 1.49 10.63 0.34
N LEU A 23 0.20 10.94 0.50
CA LEU A 23 -0.61 11.56 -0.55
C LEU A 23 -0.56 13.09 -0.53
N GLY A 24 -0.01 13.70 0.52
CA GLY A 24 -0.08 15.14 0.76
C GLY A 24 -1.52 15.64 0.89
N VAL A 25 -2.44 14.81 1.40
CA VAL A 25 -3.86 15.13 1.53
C VAL A 25 -4.27 15.29 2.98
N GLY A 26 -5.21 16.20 3.24
CA GLY A 26 -5.76 16.42 4.57
C GLY A 26 -6.70 15.31 5.05
N PRO A 27 -7.07 15.31 6.35
CA PRO A 27 -7.94 14.31 6.95
C PRO A 27 -9.32 14.24 6.30
N SER A 28 -9.85 15.38 5.82
CA SER A 28 -11.13 15.43 5.10
C SER A 28 -11.09 14.65 3.79
N ALA A 29 -9.97 14.66 3.07
CA ALA A 29 -9.82 13.91 1.84
C ALA A 29 -9.80 12.40 2.11
N VAL A 30 -9.09 11.97 3.16
CA VAL A 30 -9.07 10.56 3.58
C VAL A 30 -10.45 10.08 4.02
N SER A 31 -11.19 10.88 4.80
CA SER A 31 -12.59 10.57 5.14
C SER A 31 -13.47 10.46 3.90
N ASN A 32 -13.28 11.33 2.90
CA ASN A 32 -14.03 11.25 1.65
C ASN A 32 -13.70 9.97 0.87
N TYR A 33 -12.43 9.56 0.82
CA TYR A 33 -12.04 8.30 0.16
C TYR A 33 -12.59 7.08 0.87
N LEU A 34 -12.58 7.08 2.21
CA LEU A 34 -13.19 6.03 3.03
C LEU A 34 -14.70 5.96 2.83
N ALA A 35 -15.39 7.10 2.84
CA ALA A 35 -16.83 7.17 2.63
C ALA A 35 -17.23 6.71 1.21
N ARG A 36 -16.40 7.03 0.21
CA ARG A 36 -16.61 6.61 -1.19
C ARG A 36 -16.09 5.20 -1.48
N GLY A 37 -15.32 4.61 -0.57
CA GLY A 37 -14.64 3.32 -0.78
C GLY A 37 -13.65 3.33 -1.95
N THR A 38 -13.19 4.49 -2.43
CA THR A 38 -12.37 4.59 -3.64
C THR A 38 -11.26 5.62 -3.47
N LEU A 39 -10.06 5.29 -3.94
CA LEU A 39 -8.95 6.25 -4.07
C LEU A 39 -8.85 6.72 -5.53
N PRO A 40 -8.45 7.99 -5.76
CA PRO A 40 -8.20 8.47 -7.11
C PRO A 40 -6.93 7.81 -7.70
N GLN A 41 -6.86 7.65 -9.03
CA GLN A 41 -5.72 6.99 -9.70
C GLN A 41 -4.34 7.57 -9.34
N ARG A 42 -4.29 8.88 -9.17
CA ARG A 42 -3.13 9.64 -8.69
C ARG A 42 -2.64 9.25 -7.28
N ALA A 43 -3.53 8.73 -6.42
CA ALA A 43 -3.18 8.18 -5.11
C ALA A 43 -2.82 6.69 -5.17
N LEU A 44 -3.31 5.94 -6.15
CA LEU A 44 -3.00 4.51 -6.30
C LEU A 44 -1.50 4.25 -6.50
N GLY A 45 -0.83 5.08 -7.31
CA GLY A 45 0.61 4.97 -7.55
C GLY A 45 1.45 5.00 -6.27
N PRO A 46 1.44 6.10 -5.49
CA PRO A 46 2.20 6.20 -4.25
C PRO A 46 1.75 5.17 -3.21
N VAL A 47 0.44 4.87 -3.11
CA VAL A 47 -0.07 3.86 -2.17
C VAL A 47 0.46 2.47 -2.51
N CYS A 48 0.40 2.08 -3.78
CA CYS A 48 0.88 0.77 -4.23
C CYS A 48 2.39 0.63 -3.99
N GLU A 49 3.17 1.67 -4.28
CA GLU A 49 4.62 1.69 -4.02
C GLU A 49 4.94 1.57 -2.52
N ALA A 50 4.26 2.33 -1.67
CA ALA A 50 4.48 2.28 -0.23
C ALA A 50 4.08 0.94 0.39
N VAL A 51 2.99 0.34 -0.09
CA VAL A 51 2.52 -0.97 0.37
C VAL A 51 3.44 -2.08 -0.13
N ARG A 52 3.88 -2.01 -1.40
CA ARG A 52 4.88 -2.90 -1.99
C ARG A 52 6.21 -2.82 -1.25
N ALA A 53 6.67 -1.62 -0.88
CA ALA A 53 7.90 -1.42 -0.09
C ALA A 53 7.82 -2.10 1.29
N ARG A 54 6.61 -2.34 1.80
CA ARG A 54 6.39 -3.08 3.05
C ARG A 54 6.20 -4.60 2.86
N GLY A 55 6.31 -5.11 1.64
CA GLY A 55 6.13 -6.55 1.34
C GLY A 55 4.67 -6.96 1.17
N TYR A 56 3.74 -6.01 1.01
CA TYR A 56 2.35 -6.34 0.71
C TYR A 56 2.10 -6.21 -0.79
N HIS A 57 1.29 -7.11 -1.32
CA HIS A 57 0.90 -7.11 -2.72
C HIS A 57 -0.53 -6.56 -2.82
N ILE A 58 -0.70 -5.43 -3.51
CA ILE A 58 -1.98 -4.76 -3.72
C ILE A 58 -2.37 -4.82 -5.19
N ASP A 59 -3.64 -5.10 -5.45
CA ASP A 59 -4.24 -4.88 -6.76
C ASP A 59 -4.64 -3.39 -6.91
N PRO A 60 -4.11 -2.66 -7.91
CA PRO A 60 -4.41 -1.25 -8.10
C PRO A 60 -5.83 -1.00 -8.61
N ALA A 61 -6.51 -1.99 -9.19
CA ALA A 61 -7.87 -1.82 -9.71
C ALA A 61 -8.93 -1.96 -8.60
N SER A 62 -8.72 -2.86 -7.64
CA SER A 62 -9.66 -3.13 -6.55
C SER A 62 -9.21 -2.61 -5.17
N LEU A 63 -7.95 -2.16 -5.02
CA LEU A 63 -7.36 -1.84 -3.71
C LEU A 63 -7.55 -3.00 -2.74
N GLU A 64 -7.25 -4.20 -3.22
CA GLU A 64 -7.34 -5.43 -2.44
C GLU A 64 -5.92 -5.90 -2.13
N ILE A 65 -5.66 -6.21 -0.86
CA ILE A 65 -4.41 -6.86 -0.48
C ILE A 65 -4.54 -8.32 -0.90
N ILE A 66 -3.98 -8.65 -2.05
CA ILE A 66 -3.98 -10.00 -2.64
C ILE A 66 -2.98 -10.93 -1.94
N GLY A 67 -2.09 -10.40 -1.11
CA GLY A 67 -1.22 -11.19 -0.26
C GLY A 67 -0.24 -10.33 0.53
N HIS A 68 0.26 -10.88 1.62
CA HIS A 68 1.42 -10.36 2.33
C HIS A 68 2.56 -11.34 2.08
N GLN A 69 3.55 -10.91 1.30
CA GLN A 69 4.81 -11.61 1.25
C GLN A 69 5.63 -11.08 2.42
N ASP A 70 5.55 -11.79 3.54
CA ASP A 70 6.51 -11.62 4.64
C ASP A 70 7.89 -11.58 4.00
N ALA A 71 8.63 -10.49 4.24
CA ALA A 71 9.89 -10.19 3.59
C ALA A 71 10.99 -11.16 4.10
N GLY A 72 10.84 -12.43 3.73
CA GLY A 72 11.54 -13.57 4.28
C GLY A 72 11.74 -14.69 3.27
N ALA A 73 11.90 -14.40 1.97
CA ALA A 73 12.49 -15.35 1.03
C ALA A 73 12.94 -14.70 -0.30
N GLY A 74 14.23 -14.39 -0.41
CA GLY A 74 14.97 -14.61 -1.67
C GLY A 74 15.55 -13.41 -2.42
N ALA A 75 16.89 -13.39 -2.45
CA ALA A 75 17.78 -12.91 -3.52
C ALA A 75 18.24 -11.44 -3.52
N GLY A 76 19.35 -11.20 -2.80
CA GLY A 76 20.26 -10.07 -3.02
C GLY A 76 21.59 -10.15 -2.26
N ARG A 77 22.02 -11.33 -1.79
CA ARG A 77 23.35 -11.55 -1.19
C ARG A 77 24.00 -12.75 -1.86
N GLY A 78 24.60 -12.50 -3.02
CA GLY A 78 25.35 -13.50 -3.76
C GLY A 78 26.30 -12.86 -4.76
N MET A 79 27.45 -12.40 -4.30
CA MET A 79 28.70 -12.52 -5.05
C MET A 79 29.92 -12.33 -4.12
N ARG A 80 30.39 -13.47 -3.60
CA ARG A 80 31.82 -13.71 -3.35
C ARG A 80 32.29 -14.65 -4.47
N GLY A 81 33.38 -14.31 -5.17
CA GLY A 81 34.18 -15.30 -5.93
C GLY A 81 34.98 -14.74 -7.11
N GLY A 82 36.31 -14.78 -6.99
CA GLY A 82 37.33 -14.68 -8.07
C GLY A 82 37.85 -13.26 -8.30
N MET A 83 39.14 -12.91 -8.18
CA MET A 83 40.40 -13.68 -8.16
C MET A 83 41.37 -13.15 -7.11
#